data_AF-V9LFR9-F1
#
_entry.id   AF-V9LFR9-F1
#
_cell.length_a   1.000
_cell.length_b   1.000
_cell.length_c   1.000
_cell.angle_alpha   90.00
_cell.angle_beta   90.00
_cell.angle_gamma   90.00
#
_symmetry.space_group_name_H-M   'P 1'
#
loop_
_entity.id
_entity.type
_entity.pdbx_description
1 polymer ?
#
loop_
_entity_poly.entity_id
_entity_poly.type
_entity_poly.pdbx_seq_one_letter_code
_entity_poly.pdbx_strand_id
1 'polypeptide(L)'
;MSTQGQQTEKQYDPNDQTLKFVKGKDEITGDDDPNTLRAEMSCGHAVDPNSLTAWCRSLLDQGQYKFFCPAAVKDGTTSKCGAEWSYQEVRKLAVLSCEEQLYFEETVAQLAAAEYCEYKSVGFKGRLLNSNIQ
;
A
#
# COMPACT_ATOMS: atom_id res chain seq x y z
N MET A 1 12.47 17.02 14.64
CA MET A 1 12.31 15.74 15.38
C MET A 1 11.53 14.82 14.46
N SER A 2 12.22 13.96 13.72
CA SER A 2 11.58 13.04 12.78
C SER A 2 11.77 11.65 13.38
N THR A 3 10.76 11.18 14.11
CA THR A 3 10.71 9.84 14.67
C THR A 3 10.72 8.84 13.51
N GLN A 4 11.92 8.42 13.11
CA GLN A 4 12.14 7.21 12.34
C GLN A 4 11.60 6.07 13.22
N GLY A 5 10.37 5.64 12.93
CA GLY A 5 9.77 4.50 13.60
C GLY A 5 10.74 3.34 13.52
N GLN A 6 11.07 2.77 14.67
CA GLN A 6 11.96 1.64 14.82
C GLN A 6 11.45 0.51 13.91
N GLN A 7 12.11 0.34 12.76
CA GLN A 7 11.92 -0.81 11.89
C GLN A 7 12.45 -2.01 12.66
N THR A 8 11.54 -2.72 13.31
CA THR A 8 11.84 -4.07 13.80
C THR A 8 12.11 -4.87 12.54
N GLU A 9 13.29 -5.49 12.41
CA GLU A 9 13.67 -6.27 11.22
C GLU A 9 12.63 -7.39 10.99
N LYS A 10 11.64 -7.13 10.12
CA LYS A 10 10.68 -8.16 9.72
C LYS A 10 11.39 -9.07 8.75
N GLN A 11 11.37 -10.36 9.04
CA GLN A 11 11.89 -11.39 8.15
C GLN A 11 10.76 -12.36 7.84
N TYR A 12 10.74 -12.84 6.60
CA TYR A 12 9.86 -13.93 6.23
C TYR A 12 10.26 -15.21 6.94
N ASP A 13 9.27 -16.03 7.30
CA ASP A 13 9.55 -17.41 7.68
C ASP A 13 9.92 -18.19 6.41
N PRO A 14 11.15 -18.74 6.28
CA PRO A 14 11.56 -19.49 5.11
C PRO A 14 10.73 -20.76 4.88
N ASN A 15 9.97 -21.23 5.89
CA ASN A 15 9.07 -22.37 5.77
C ASN A 15 7.64 -21.99 5.36
N ASP A 16 7.35 -20.71 5.17
CA ASP A 16 6.02 -20.25 4.77
C ASP A 16 5.76 -20.63 3.30
N GLN A 17 5.05 -21.73 3.10
CA GLN A 17 4.66 -22.22 1.76
C GLN A 17 3.60 -21.35 1.07
N THR A 18 3.02 -20.38 1.77
CA THR A 18 2.04 -19.46 1.18
C THR A 18 2.70 -18.35 0.36
N LEU A 19 4.01 -18.16 0.52
CA LEU A 19 4.80 -17.15 -0.15
C LEU A 19 5.78 -17.79 -1.14
N LYS A 20 6.02 -17.10 -2.26
CA LYS A 20 7.03 -17.51 -3.24
C LYS A 20 8.30 -16.73 -3.00
N PHE A 21 9.29 -17.35 -2.37
CA PHE A 21 10.58 -16.71 -2.14
C PHE A 21 11.44 -16.70 -3.40
N VAL A 22 12.05 -15.56 -3.69
CA VAL A 22 12.91 -15.37 -4.87
C VAL A 22 14.20 -14.67 -4.50
N LYS A 23 15.31 -15.09 -5.13
CA LYS A 23 16.62 -14.44 -5.00
C LYS A 23 16.76 -13.31 -6.03
N GLY A 24 15.85 -12.35 -5.95
CA GLY A 24 15.90 -11.13 -6.75
C GLY A 24 16.33 -9.93 -5.89
N LYS A 25 16.60 -8.80 -6.54
CA LYS A 25 16.71 -7.49 -5.89
C LYS A 25 15.34 -7.02 -5.40
N ASP A 26 15.30 -6.24 -4.33
CA ASP A 26 14.10 -5.52 -3.90
C ASP A 26 13.78 -4.46 -4.94
N GLU A 27 12.64 -4.61 -5.62
CA GLU A 27 12.23 -3.66 -6.65
C GLU A 27 11.64 -2.37 -6.08
N ILE A 28 11.47 -2.27 -4.75
CA ILE A 28 11.05 -1.05 -4.06
C ILE A 28 12.26 -0.17 -3.73
N THR A 29 13.26 -0.73 -3.05
CA THR A 29 14.46 0.03 -2.62
C THR A 29 15.64 -0.08 -3.59
N GLY A 30 15.64 -1.07 -4.48
CA GLY A 30 16.77 -1.41 -5.33
C GLY A 30 17.87 -2.20 -4.61
N ASP A 31 17.63 -2.64 -3.37
CA ASP A 31 18.59 -3.41 -2.60
C ASP A 31 18.76 -4.83 -3.16
N ASP A 32 20.00 -5.25 -3.38
CA ASP A 32 20.36 -6.56 -3.91
C ASP A 32 21.13 -7.41 -2.88
N ASP A 33 20.97 -7.13 -1.57
CA ASP A 33 21.58 -7.96 -0.53
C ASP A 33 21.13 -9.42 -0.70
N PRO A 34 22.05 -10.37 -0.94
CA PRO A 34 21.72 -11.78 -1.12
C PRO A 34 21.28 -12.48 0.17
N ASN A 35 21.50 -11.86 1.34
CA ASN A 35 21.11 -12.42 2.63
C ASN A 35 19.65 -12.13 3.01
N THR A 36 18.99 -11.22 2.31
CA THR A 36 17.60 -10.84 2.57
C THR A 36 16.64 -11.78 1.85
N LEU A 37 15.73 -12.41 2.61
CA LEU A 37 14.62 -13.18 2.04
C LEU A 37 13.61 -12.21 1.43
N ARG A 38 13.34 -12.37 0.13
CA ARG A 38 12.37 -11.56 -0.61
C ARG A 38 11.28 -12.44 -1.18
N ALA A 39 10.07 -11.91 -1.23
CA ALA A 39 8.91 -12.63 -1.73
C ALA A 39 8.43 -12.03 -3.06
N GLU A 40 7.99 -12.90 -3.96
CA GLU A 40 7.45 -12.53 -5.27
C GLU A 40 5.96 -12.19 -5.15
N MET A 41 5.61 -11.00 -5.61
CA MET A 41 4.22 -10.53 -5.72
C MET A 41 3.54 -11.11 -6.98
N SER A 42 2.23 -10.96 -7.11
CA SER A 42 1.44 -11.34 -8.29
C SER A 42 1.94 -10.71 -9.61
N CYS A 43 2.62 -9.57 -9.53
CA CYS A 43 3.26 -8.91 -10.68
C CYS A 43 4.63 -9.49 -11.07
N GLY A 44 5.15 -10.48 -10.34
CA GLY A 44 6.46 -11.11 -10.60
C GLY A 44 7.66 -10.26 -10.15
N HIS A 45 7.43 -9.26 -9.30
CA HIS A 45 8.49 -8.44 -8.68
C HIS A 45 8.75 -8.91 -7.25
N ALA A 46 10.03 -8.96 -6.91
CA ALA A 46 10.49 -9.32 -5.58
C ALA A 46 10.42 -8.10 -4.66
N VAL A 47 9.90 -8.30 -3.45
CA VAL A 47 9.78 -7.25 -2.43
C VAL A 47 10.24 -7.75 -1.07
N ASP A 48 10.82 -6.83 -0.30
CA ASP A 48 11.13 -7.01 1.11
C ASP A 48 9.92 -6.61 1.98
N PRO A 49 9.62 -7.31 3.09
CA PRO A 49 8.44 -7.04 3.90
C PRO A 49 8.50 -5.68 4.62
N ASN A 50 9.70 -5.21 4.98
CA ASN A 50 9.91 -3.90 5.58
C ASN A 50 9.68 -2.81 4.53
N SER A 51 10.29 -2.95 3.35
CA SER A 51 10.12 -2.03 2.23
C SER A 51 8.66 -1.94 1.80
N LEU A 52 7.97 -3.08 1.70
CA LEU A 52 6.55 -3.13 1.33
C LEU A 52 5.67 -2.45 2.39
N THR A 53 5.90 -2.72 3.68
CA THR A 53 5.17 -2.05 4.77
C THR A 53 5.32 -0.53 4.68
N ALA A 54 6.56 -0.05 4.52
CA ALA A 54 6.86 1.38 4.45
C ALA A 54 6.24 2.04 3.22
N TRP A 55 6.30 1.36 2.07
CA TRP A 55 5.67 1.83 0.83
C TRP A 55 4.16 1.97 0.98
N CYS A 56 3.48 0.92 1.46
CA CYS A 56 2.03 0.94 1.63
C CYS A 56 1.58 1.98 2.67
N ARG A 57 2.33 2.16 3.76
CA ARG A 57 2.07 3.24 4.72
C ARG A 57 2.15 4.62 4.08
N SER A 58 3.18 4.86 3.27
CA SER A 58 3.36 6.12 2.55
C SER A 58 2.21 6.40 1.57
N LEU A 59 1.61 5.36 0.98
CA LEU A 59 0.43 5.51 0.12
C LEU A 59 -0.81 5.92 0.93
N LEU A 60 -1.04 5.29 2.08
CA LEU A 60 -2.14 5.65 2.97
C LEU A 60 -2.02 7.09 3.49
N ASP A 61 -0.80 7.52 3.82
CA ASP A 61 -0.52 8.90 4.23
C ASP A 61 -0.79 9.92 3.11
N GLN A 62 -0.69 9.50 1.84
CA GLN A 62 -1.06 10.30 0.67
C GLN A 62 -2.57 10.24 0.34
N GLY A 63 -3.36 9.49 1.12
CA GLY A 63 -4.78 9.27 0.88
C GLY A 63 -5.09 8.23 -0.20
N GLN A 64 -4.11 7.40 -0.58
CA GLN A 64 -4.27 6.33 -1.55
C GLN A 64 -4.50 5.00 -0.82
N TYR A 65 -5.71 4.45 -0.91
CA TYR A 65 -6.03 3.12 -0.35
C TYR A 65 -5.79 1.97 -1.34
N LYS A 66 -5.42 2.29 -2.59
CA LYS A 66 -5.06 1.31 -3.62
C LYS A 66 -3.55 1.16 -3.65
N PHE A 67 -3.08 -0.08 -3.49
CA PHE A 67 -1.66 -0.38 -3.47
C PHE A 67 -1.21 -0.75 -4.87
N PHE A 68 -0.15 -0.11 -5.35
CA PHE A 68 0.42 -0.38 -6.67
C PHE A 68 1.90 -0.69 -6.57
N CYS A 69 2.35 -1.55 -7.49
CA CYS A 69 3.76 -1.87 -7.65
C CYS A 69 4.57 -0.65 -8.14
N PRO A 70 5.55 -0.15 -7.35
CA PRO A 70 6.39 0.97 -7.77
C PRO A 70 7.51 0.57 -8.73
N ALA A 71 7.78 -0.73 -8.88
CA ALA A 71 8.87 -1.28 -9.70
C ALA A 71 8.81 -0.77 -11.15
N ALA A 72 9.95 -0.65 -11.81
CA ALA A 72 9.99 -0.40 -13.26
C ALA A 72 9.66 -1.67 -14.04
N VAL A 73 9.05 -1.54 -15.21
CA VAL A 73 8.80 -2.70 -16.09
C VAL A 73 10.13 -3.28 -16.58
N LYS A 74 10.26 -4.61 -16.53
CA LYS A 74 11.49 -5.35 -16.91
C LYS A 74 11.89 -5.16 -18.39
N ASP A 75 11.01 -4.62 -19.23
CA ASP A 75 11.21 -4.40 -20.67
C ASP A 75 12.09 -3.16 -21.00
N GLY A 76 12.71 -2.52 -20.00
CA GLY A 76 13.65 -1.41 -20.21
C GLY A 76 12.98 -0.05 -20.47
N THR A 77 11.65 0.02 -20.46
CA THR A 77 10.90 1.27 -20.42
C THR A 77 10.94 1.90 -19.03
N THR A 78 11.07 3.23 -18.96
CA THR A 78 10.98 4.04 -17.71
C THR A 78 9.58 4.03 -17.07
N SER A 79 8.67 3.19 -17.56
CA SER A 79 7.32 3.04 -17.04
C SER A 79 7.33 2.19 -15.77
N LYS A 80 6.49 2.57 -14.81
CA LYS A 80 6.24 1.77 -13.61
C LYS A 80 5.35 0.58 -13.98
N CYS A 81 5.53 -0.54 -13.28
CA CYS A 81 4.71 -1.73 -13.39
C CYS A 81 3.23 -1.37 -13.17
N GLY A 82 2.92 -0.63 -12.10
CA GLY A 82 1.58 -0.13 -11.86
C GLY A 82 0.54 -1.24 -11.61
N ALA A 83 0.98 -2.48 -11.41
CA ALA A 83 0.09 -3.58 -11.05
C ALA A 83 -0.58 -3.29 -9.70
N GLU A 84 -1.90 -3.41 -9.66
CA GLU A 84 -2.69 -3.27 -8.45
C GLU A 84 -2.54 -4.51 -7.56
N TRP A 85 -2.24 -4.29 -6.29
CA TRP A 85 -2.12 -5.33 -5.28
C TRP A 85 -3.32 -5.31 -4.35
N SER A 86 -3.88 -6.49 -4.10
CA SER A 86 -4.97 -6.63 -3.13
C SER A 86 -4.46 -6.45 -1.70
N TYR A 87 -5.30 -5.90 -0.82
CA TYR A 87 -4.93 -5.77 0.60
C TYR A 87 -4.59 -7.12 1.25
N GLN A 88 -5.25 -8.21 0.85
CA GLN A 88 -4.96 -9.55 1.35
C GLN A 88 -3.55 -10.02 0.98
N GLU A 89 -3.11 -9.70 -0.22
CA GLU A 89 -1.76 -10.00 -0.70
C GLU A 89 -0.72 -9.17 0.07
N VAL A 90 -0.94 -7.85 0.15
CA VAL A 90 -0.07 -6.93 0.91
C VAL A 90 0.05 -7.37 2.37
N ARG A 91 -1.07 -7.69 3.04
CA ARG A 91 -1.08 -8.10 4.46
C ARG A 91 -0.23 -9.34 4.72
N LYS A 92 -0.24 -10.31 3.81
CA LYS A 92 0.57 -11.53 3.92
C LYS A 92 2.05 -11.24 3.66
N LEU A 93 2.35 -10.49 2.59
CA LEU A 93 3.71 -10.22 2.14
C LEU A 93 4.42 -9.14 2.96
N ALA A 94 3.71 -8.23 3.61
CA ALA A 94 4.31 -7.20 4.46
C ALA A 94 4.52 -7.69 5.91
N VAL A 95 4.10 -8.93 6.23
CA VAL A 95 4.17 -9.53 7.57
C VAL A 95 3.66 -8.52 8.62
N LEU A 96 2.51 -7.91 8.34
CA LEU A 96 1.95 -6.88 9.20
C LEU A 96 1.56 -7.49 10.55
N SER A 97 1.97 -6.87 11.65
CA SER A 97 1.47 -7.22 12.99
C SER A 97 -0.02 -6.87 13.13
N CYS A 98 -0.69 -7.39 14.15
CA CYS A 98 -2.10 -7.06 14.40
C CYS A 98 -2.33 -5.55 14.54
N GLU A 99 -1.42 -4.83 15.20
CA GLU A 99 -1.52 -3.38 15.37
C GLU A 99 -1.39 -2.64 14.04
N GLU A 100 -0.46 -3.06 13.17
CA GLU A 100 -0.30 -2.47 11.85
C GLU A 100 -1.48 -2.78 10.95
N GLN A 101 -2.02 -4.00 11.01
CA GLN A 101 -3.22 -4.37 10.25
C GLN A 101 -4.41 -3.47 10.63
N LEU A 102 -4.63 -3.26 11.93
CA LEU A 102 -5.70 -2.38 12.41
C LEU A 102 -5.53 -0.95 11.89
N TYR A 103 -4.32 -0.39 11.96
CA TYR A 103 -4.05 0.95 11.44
C TYR A 103 -4.31 1.06 9.93
N PHE A 104 -3.88 0.05 9.16
CA PHE A 104 -4.11 0.01 7.73
C PHE A 104 -5.60 -0.12 7.39
N GLU A 105 -6.30 -1.05 8.02
CA GLU A 105 -7.74 -1.28 7.78
C GLU A 105 -8.56 -0.04 8.15
N GLU A 106 -8.27 0.60 9.29
CA GLU A 106 -8.92 1.83 9.71
C GLU A 106 -8.68 2.97 8.70
N THR A 107 -7.43 3.18 8.30
CA THR A 107 -7.09 4.25 7.34
C THR A 107 -7.71 4.01 5.96
N VAL A 108 -7.64 2.78 5.46
CA VAL A 108 -8.31 2.38 4.21
C VAL A 108 -9.82 2.62 4.28
N ALA A 109 -10.45 2.20 5.38
CA ALA A 109 -11.90 2.38 5.57
C ALA A 109 -12.27 3.87 5.63
N GLN A 110 -11.49 4.70 6.33
CA GLN A 110 -11.70 6.15 6.40
C GLN A 110 -11.56 6.80 5.02
N LEU A 111 -10.52 6.47 4.26
CA LEU A 111 -10.29 7.02 2.91
C LEU A 111 -11.38 6.60 1.92
N ALA A 112 -11.76 5.32 1.92
CA ALA A 112 -12.85 4.84 1.07
C ALA A 112 -14.21 5.46 1.45
N ALA A 113 -14.47 5.65 2.75
CA ALA A 113 -15.67 6.33 3.23
C ALA A 113 -15.68 7.82 2.86
N ALA A 114 -14.53 8.50 2.92
CA ALA A 114 -14.40 9.88 2.50
C ALA A 114 -14.71 10.05 1.01
N GLU A 115 -14.15 9.20 0.14
CA GLU A 115 -14.44 9.19 -1.30
C GLU A 115 -15.95 9.01 -1.56
N TYR A 116 -16.61 8.11 -0.82
CA TYR A 116 -18.05 7.89 -0.96
C TYR A 116 -18.91 9.02 -0.37
N CYS A 117 -18.46 9.68 0.69
CA CYS A 117 -19.20 10.77 1.35
C CYS A 117 -19.15 12.07 0.51
N GLU A 118 -18.00 12.38 -0.09
CA GLU A 118 -17.85 13.51 -1.00
C GLU A 118 -18.83 13.41 -2.18
N TYR A 119 -19.03 12.20 -2.71
CA TYR A 119 -20.00 11.91 -3.76
C TYR A 119 -21.46 12.24 -3.39
N LYS A 120 -21.83 12.15 -2.10
CA LYS A 120 -23.19 12.50 -1.63
C LYS A 120 -23.38 13.99 -1.35
N SER A 121 -22.31 14.75 -1.09
CA SER A 121 -22.39 16.18 -0.79
C SER A 121 -22.77 17.05 -2.00
N VAL A 122 -22.52 16.56 -3.22
CA VAL A 122 -22.88 17.26 -4.48
C VAL A 122 -24.33 17.02 -4.93
N GLY A 123 -25.10 16.20 -4.21
CA GLY A 123 -26.49 15.83 -4.56
C GLY A 123 -27.59 16.69 -3.94
N PHE A 124 -27.29 17.67 -3.08
CA PHE A 124 -28.32 18.47 -2.41
C PHE A 124 -27.98 19.96 -2.40
N LYS A 125 -27.84 20.59 -3.58
CA LYS A 125 -28.14 22.03 -3.70
C LYS A 125 -29.66 22.20 -3.61
N GLY A 126 -30.18 21.98 -2.40
CA GLY A 126 -31.51 22.41 -1.99
C GLY A 126 -31.61 23.91 -2.23
N ARG A 127 -32.47 24.25 -3.18
CA ARG A 127 -32.85 25.59 -3.60
C ARG A 127 -33.36 26.36 -2.36
N LEU A 128 -32.50 27.15 -1.72
CA LEU A 128 -32.94 28.19 -0.79
C LEU A 128 -33.65 29.26 -1.63
N LEU A 129 -34.97 29.10 -1.81
CA LEU A 129 -35.82 30.18 -2.30
C LEU A 129 -35.82 31.26 -1.22
N ASN A 130 -35.19 32.39 -1.54
CA ASN A 130 -35.32 33.63 -0.78
C ASN A 130 -36.79 34.06 -0.79
N SER A 131 -37.50 33.79 0.31
CA SER A 131 -38.75 34.44 0.64
C SER A 131 -38.45 35.80 1.26
N ASN A 132 -38.27 36.83 0.43
CA ASN A 132 -38.47 38.22 0.84
C ASN A 132 -38.37 39.16 -0.37
N ILE A 133 -39.51 39.49 -0.99
CA ILE A 133 -39.80 40.83 -1.49
C ILE A 133 -41.30 41.08 -1.21
N GLN A 134 -41.55 42.28 -0.67
CA GLN A 134 -42.81 42.89 -0.21
C GLN A 134 -44.04 42.67 -1.08
#